data_AF-A0AAV2Z9Y9-F1
#
_entry.id   AF-A0AAV2Z9Y9-F1
#
_cell.length_a   1.000
_cell.length_b   1.000
_cell.length_c   1.000
_cell.angle_alpha   90.00
_cell.angle_beta   90.00
_cell.angle_gamma   90.00
#
_symmetry.space_group_name_H-M   'P 1'
#
loop_
_entity.id
_entity.type
_entity.pdbx_description
1 polymer ?
#
loop_
_entity_poly.entity_id
_entity_poly.type
_entity_poly.pdbx_seq_one_letter_code
_entity_poly.pdbx_strand_id
1 'polypeptide(L)'
;MEAFKTTLSTAQAIKLFTARKDAKRSWREHLLYLVAVGEAAGTSDELILDNIVQYASPELKSVLRAKYDARRPDHLQQAEELTQFA
;
A
#
# COMPACT_ATOMS: atom_id res chain seq x y z
N MET A 1 -13.20 -27.27 -5.27
CA MET A 1 -13.60 -26.07 -4.51
C MET A 1 -13.12 -24.88 -5.30
N GLU A 2 -13.98 -24.23 -6.07
CA GLU A 2 -13.67 -22.95 -6.69
C GLU A 2 -13.90 -21.87 -5.64
N ALA A 3 -12.84 -21.26 -5.15
CA ALA A 3 -12.96 -20.08 -4.31
C ALA A 3 -13.57 -18.97 -5.17
N PHE A 4 -14.67 -18.36 -4.70
CA PHE A 4 -15.29 -17.21 -5.35
C PHE A 4 -14.32 -16.02 -5.26
N LYS A 5 -13.43 -15.88 -6.25
CA LYS A 5 -12.46 -14.79 -6.30
C LYS A 5 -13.13 -13.58 -6.92
N THR A 6 -13.47 -12.59 -6.09
CA THR A 6 -13.98 -11.31 -6.58
C THR A 6 -12.82 -10.55 -7.20
N THR A 7 -12.68 -10.61 -8.52
CA THR A 7 -11.68 -9.83 -9.26
C THR A 7 -12.15 -8.38 -9.37
N LEU A 8 -11.40 -7.45 -8.80
CA LEU A 8 -11.66 -6.03 -9.01
C LEU A 8 -11.39 -5.67 -10.47
N SER A 9 -12.25 -4.86 -11.08
CA SER A 9 -11.90 -4.21 -12.35
C SER A 9 -10.74 -3.24 -12.12
N THR A 10 -9.93 -2.99 -13.17
CA THR A 10 -8.81 -2.04 -13.11
C THR A 10 -9.23 -0.67 -12.57
N ALA A 11 -10.40 -0.17 -12.99
CA ALA A 11 -10.92 1.12 -12.53
C ALA A 11 -11.25 1.13 -11.03
N GLN A 12 -11.82 0.04 -10.50
CA GLN A 12 -12.09 -0.10 -9.07
C GLN A 12 -10.80 -0.24 -8.27
N ALA A 13 -9.84 -1.03 -8.77
CA ALA A 13 -8.53 -1.18 -8.16
C ALA A 13 -7.83 0.18 -8.05
N ILE A 14 -7.71 0.93 -9.14
CA ILE A 14 -7.10 2.27 -9.15
C ILE A 14 -7.78 3.20 -8.13
N LYS A 15 -9.13 3.22 -8.10
CA LYS A 15 -9.87 4.07 -7.16
C LYS A 15 -9.57 3.71 -5.70
N LEU A 16 -9.53 2.42 -5.36
CA LEU A 16 -9.28 1.95 -4.00
C LEU A 16 -7.81 2.16 -3.60
N PHE A 17 -6.90 1.92 -4.53
CA PHE A 17 -5.47 2.04 -4.31
C PHE A 17 -5.05 3.50 -4.11
N THR A 18 -5.56 4.43 -4.92
CA THR A 18 -5.21 5.86 -4.83
C THR A 18 -5.93 6.63 -3.71
N ALA A 19 -6.77 5.95 -2.94
CA ALA A 19 -7.46 6.55 -1.81
C ALA A 19 -6.47 6.88 -0.68
N ARG A 20 -6.55 8.09 -0.13
CA ARG A 20 -5.76 8.44 1.06
C ARG A 20 -6.16 7.56 2.24
N LYS A 21 -5.21 7.27 3.12
CA LYS A 21 -5.47 6.66 4.42
C LYS A 21 -6.56 7.43 5.17
N ASP A 22 -7.54 6.71 5.72
CA ASP A 22 -8.50 7.27 6.66
C ASP A 22 -7.78 7.84 7.89
N ALA A 23 -8.10 9.07 8.29
CA ALA A 23 -7.51 9.73 9.45
C ALA A 23 -7.71 8.94 10.76
N LYS A 24 -8.77 8.12 10.85
CA LYS A 24 -9.10 7.30 12.02
C LYS A 24 -8.38 5.95 12.05
N ARG A 25 -7.66 5.58 10.98
CA ARG A 25 -6.95 4.30 10.86
C ARG A 25 -5.45 4.47 11.02
N SER A 26 -4.80 3.48 11.58
CA SER A 26 -3.34 3.38 11.61
C SER A 26 -2.78 3.09 10.22
N TRP A 27 -1.49 3.39 10.00
CA TRP A 27 -0.80 3.02 8.77
C TRP A 27 -0.69 1.50 8.59
N ARG A 28 -0.59 0.75 9.69
CA ARG A 28 -0.62 -0.71 9.65
C ARG A 28 -1.94 -1.26 9.14
N GLU A 29 -3.08 -0.74 9.63
CA GLU A 29 -4.40 -1.11 9.11
C GLU A 29 -4.56 -0.73 7.63
N HIS A 30 -4.01 0.42 7.24
CA HIS A 30 -4.03 0.85 5.85
C HIS A 30 -3.21 -0.05 4.92
N LEU A 31 -2.04 -0.50 5.37
CA LEU A 31 -1.22 -1.47 4.65
C LEU A 31 -1.99 -2.79 4.44
N LEU A 32 -2.63 -3.32 5.49
CA LEU A 32 -3.46 -4.53 5.37
C LEU A 32 -4.59 -4.36 4.35
N TYR A 33 -5.22 -3.18 4.33
CA TYR A 33 -6.22 -2.83 3.31
C TYR A 33 -5.62 -2.83 1.89
N LEU A 34 -4.46 -2.21 1.68
CA LEU A 34 -3.80 -2.15 0.37
C LEU A 34 -3.35 -3.53 -0.11
N VAL A 35 -2.88 -4.40 0.79
CA VAL A 35 -2.56 -5.80 0.47
C VAL A 35 -3.81 -6.54 -0.01
N ALA A 36 -4.92 -6.46 0.72
CA ALA A 36 -6.17 -7.11 0.31
C ALA A 36 -6.70 -6.58 -1.05
N VAL A 37 -6.58 -5.27 -1.30
CA VAL A 37 -6.93 -4.66 -2.59
C VAL A 37 -5.98 -5.16 -3.69
N GLY A 38 -4.68 -5.21 -3.41
CA GLY A 38 -3.65 -5.67 -4.34
C GLY A 38 -3.86 -7.13 -4.76
N GLU A 39 -4.16 -8.02 -3.80
CA GLU A 39 -4.49 -9.43 -4.06
C GLU A 39 -5.75 -9.59 -4.91
N ALA A 40 -6.79 -8.80 -4.63
CA ALA A 40 -8.04 -8.81 -5.38
C ALA A 40 -7.90 -8.22 -6.79
N ALA A 41 -6.93 -7.31 -6.99
CA ALA A 41 -6.63 -6.66 -8.26
C ALA A 41 -5.50 -7.34 -9.06
N GLY A 42 -4.74 -8.26 -8.46
CA GLY A 42 -3.53 -8.84 -9.08
C GLY A 42 -2.39 -7.83 -9.27
N THR A 43 -2.25 -6.89 -8.33
CA THR A 43 -1.25 -5.80 -8.37
C THR A 43 0.07 -6.22 -7.71
N SER A 44 1.19 -5.57 -8.06
CA SER A 44 2.50 -5.84 -7.47
C SER A 44 2.68 -5.23 -6.08
N ASP A 45 3.49 -5.88 -5.26
CA ASP A 45 3.89 -5.39 -3.93
C ASP A 45 4.65 -4.05 -3.98
N GLU A 46 5.36 -3.80 -5.09
CA GLU A 46 6.05 -2.53 -5.37
C GLU A 46 5.07 -1.36 -5.36
N LEU A 47 3.90 -1.54 -5.99
CA LEU A 47 2.87 -0.50 -6.01
C LEU A 47 2.31 -0.25 -4.61
N ILE A 48 2.24 -1.27 -3.75
CA ILE A 48 1.79 -1.12 -2.35
C ILE A 48 2.78 -0.27 -1.58
N LEU A 49 4.08 -0.55 -1.73
CA LEU A 49 5.15 0.23 -1.13
C LEU A 49 5.12 1.69 -1.60
N ASP A 50 5.02 1.91 -2.92
CA ASP A 50 4.97 3.25 -3.50
C ASP A 50 3.77 4.05 -3.00
N ASN A 51 2.63 3.39 -2.82
CA ASN A 51 1.42 4.02 -2.31
C ASN A 51 1.61 4.63 -0.92
N ILE A 52 2.19 3.86 -0.01
CA ILE A 52 2.46 4.28 1.38
C ILE A 52 3.28 5.57 1.39
N VAL A 53 4.28 5.68 0.51
CA VAL A 53 5.11 6.89 0.39
C VAL A 53 4.36 8.02 -0.32
N GLN A 54 3.70 7.74 -1.45
CA GLN A 54 3.08 8.75 -2.31
C GLN A 54 1.90 9.46 -1.66
N TYR A 55 1.12 8.76 -0.83
CA TYR A 55 -0.11 9.29 -0.24
C TYR A 55 0.01 9.72 1.23
N ALA A 56 1.21 9.62 1.81
CA ALA A 56 1.52 10.25 3.10
C ALA A 56 1.42 11.79 3.05
N SER A 57 1.23 12.40 4.23
CA SER A 57 1.31 13.87 4.38
C SER A 57 2.70 14.37 3.94
N PRO A 58 2.84 15.65 3.53
CA PRO A 58 4.13 16.17 3.04
C PRO A 58 5.30 15.94 4.01
N GLU A 59 5.07 16.13 5.30
CA GLU A 59 6.07 15.98 6.36
C GLU A 59 6.47 14.51 6.48
N LEU A 60 5.49 13.60 6.58
CA LEU A 60 5.73 12.17 6.71
C LEU A 60 6.35 11.58 5.44
N LYS A 61 5.88 12.00 4.26
CA LYS A 61 6.42 11.58 2.95
C LYS A 61 7.92 11.83 2.85
N SER A 62 8.40 12.94 3.40
CA SER A 62 9.83 13.26 3.42
C SER A 62 10.61 12.26 4.29
N VAL A 63 10.07 11.89 5.45
CA VAL A 63 10.64 10.86 6.34
C VAL A 63 10.65 9.49 5.65
N LEU A 64 9.51 9.08 5.06
CA LEU A 64 9.38 7.78 4.40
C LEU A 64 10.28 7.67 3.18
N ARG A 65 10.39 8.72 2.36
CA ARG A 65 11.32 8.75 1.21
C ARG A 65 12.77 8.60 1.62
N ALA A 66 13.19 9.13 2.78
CA ALA A 66 14.54 8.95 3.28
C ALA A 66 14.82 7.51 3.75
N LYS A 67 13.78 6.73 4.04
CA LYS A 67 13.84 5.32 4.47
C LYS A 67 13.59 4.33 3.34
N TYR A 68 12.98 4.78 2.25
CA TYR A 68 12.71 3.97 1.07
C TYR A 68 14.00 3.60 0.33
N ASP A 69 14.19 2.30 0.05
CA ASP A 69 15.24 1.75 -0.80
C ASP A 69 14.61 1.03 -2.00
N ALA A 70 14.75 1.64 -3.17
CA ALA A 70 14.25 1.13 -4.45
C ALA A 70 14.94 -0.19 -4.90
N ARG A 71 16.08 -0.55 -4.30
CA ARG A 71 16.88 -1.71 -4.70
C ARG A 71 16.49 -2.97 -3.95
N ARG A 72 15.66 -2.85 -2.91
CA ARG A 72 15.21 -3.98 -2.10
C ARG A 72 14.14 -4.79 -2.85
N PRO A 73 14.28 -6.11 -2.98
CA PRO A 73 13.30 -6.95 -3.65
C PRO A 73 12.07 -7.27 -2.77
N ASP A 74 12.15 -7.05 -1.46
CA ASP A 74 11.15 -7.40 -0.46
C ASP A 74 10.19 -6.22 -0.16
N HIS A 75 9.44 -5.80 -1.19
CA HIS A 75 8.61 -4.59 -1.13
C HIS A 75 7.56 -4.57 0.00
N LEU A 76 6.87 -5.70 0.28
CA LEU A 76 5.91 -5.76 1.39
C LEU A 76 6.58 -5.64 2.76
N GLN A 77 7.73 -6.28 2.95
CA GLN A 77 8.48 -6.19 4.19
C GLN A 77 8.93 -4.75 4.43
N GLN A 78 9.42 -4.10 3.38
CA GLN A 78 9.77 -2.69 3.42
C GLN A 78 8.55 -1.80 3.71
N ALA A 79 7.39 -2.09 3.11
CA ALA A 79 6.17 -1.34 3.38
C ALA A 79 5.76 -1.47 4.86
N GLU A 80 5.84 -2.66 5.44
CA GLU A 80 5.58 -2.87 6.87
C GLU A 80 6.53 -2.06 7.76
N GLU A 81 7.83 -2.06 7.47
CA GLU A 81 8.81 -1.23 8.17
C GLU A 81 8.47 0.27 8.07
N LEU A 82 8.08 0.75 6.88
CA LEU A 82 7.68 2.15 6.68
C LEU A 82 6.47 2.54 7.52
N THR A 83 5.51 1.63 7.75
CA THR A 83 4.35 1.91 8.62
C THR A 83 4.73 2.13 10.09
N GLN A 84 5.91 1.70 10.53
CA GLN A 84 6.37 1.90 11.91
C GLN A 84 6.88 3.33 12.16
N PHE A 85 7.25 4.06 11.11
CA PHE A 85 7.72 5.44 11.18
C PHE A 85 6.60 6.47 10.98
N ALA A 86 5.36 6.03 10.82
CA ALA A 86 4.26 6.78 10.22
C ALA A 86 3.09 7.07 11.15
#